data_AF-A0A3C2EGB6-F1
#
_entry.id   AF-A0A3C2EGB6-F1
#
_cell.length_a   1.000
_cell.length_b   1.000
_cell.length_c   1.000
_cell.angle_alpha   90.00
_cell.angle_beta   90.00
_cell.angle_gamma   90.00
#
_symmetry.space_group_name_H-M   'P 1'
#
loop_
_entity.id
_entity.type
_entity.pdbx_description
1 polymer ?
#
loop_
_entity_poly.entity_id
_entity_poly.type
_entity_poly.pdbx_seq_one_letter_code
_entity_poly.pdbx_strand_id
1 'polypeptide(L)'
;MGVPPVDKATLMCYNLIKPLVYPTKNSILDIAELKKYLDEKKSYPLHLDISLPTFYWTQLYQNNHFMGLMELSINEVKSFAKSTGPLWYTVERDTSIDYETYLKAGDQLKCEDVPQKTINEAIALIKNNVDLGKNITVSLFDLDNSTFKQYTNEEISDFYSHFTK
;
A
#
# COMPACT_ATOMS: atom_id res chain seq x y z
N MET A 1 -15.62 -24.38 7.92
CA MET A 1 -14.43 -23.91 7.19
C MET A 1 -13.21 -24.60 7.79
N GLY A 2 -12.30 -25.12 6.96
CA GLY A 2 -11.13 -25.86 7.44
C GLY A 2 -10.05 -24.92 7.95
N VAL A 3 -9.49 -25.22 9.11
CA VAL A 3 -8.28 -24.56 9.61
C VAL A 3 -7.09 -25.25 8.95
N PRO A 4 -6.15 -24.52 8.32
CA PRO A 4 -4.99 -25.13 7.70
C PRO A 4 -4.11 -25.84 8.75
N PRO A 5 -3.45 -26.96 8.40
CA PRO A 5 -2.61 -27.72 9.33
C PRO A 5 -1.23 -27.05 9.50
N VAL A 6 -1.21 -25.85 10.05
CA VAL A 6 -0.02 -25.01 10.28
C VAL A 6 -0.08 -24.40 11.67
N ASP A 7 1.07 -24.01 12.22
CA ASP A 7 1.15 -23.47 13.58
C ASP A 7 0.61 -22.03 13.69
N LYS A 8 0.74 -21.24 12.61
CA LYS A 8 0.36 -19.83 12.55
C LYS A 8 0.00 -19.39 11.13
N ALA A 9 -0.74 -18.29 11.03
CA ALA A 9 -1.07 -17.64 9.77
C ALA A 9 -0.69 -16.16 9.81
N THR A 10 -0.49 -15.55 8.63
CA THR A 10 -0.21 -14.12 8.51
C THR A 10 -1.40 -13.41 7.89
N LEU A 11 -1.89 -12.37 8.54
CA LEU A 11 -2.94 -11.50 8.02
C LEU A 11 -2.32 -10.46 7.07
N MET A 12 -2.57 -10.65 5.79
CA MET A 12 -2.17 -9.72 4.73
C MET A 12 -3.15 -8.52 4.69
N CYS A 13 -2.70 -7.36 5.15
CA CYS A 13 -3.55 -6.18 5.33
C CYS A 13 -3.45 -5.19 4.16
N TYR A 14 -3.38 -5.68 2.91
CA TYR A 14 -3.19 -4.87 1.69
C TYR A 14 -3.74 -5.60 0.46
N ASN A 15 -3.80 -4.91 -0.70
CA ASN A 15 -4.33 -5.42 -1.97
C ASN A 15 -5.78 -5.93 -1.88
N LEU A 16 -6.61 -5.25 -1.09
CA LEU A 16 -8.00 -5.67 -0.81
C LEU A 16 -9.01 -5.28 -1.89
N ILE A 17 -8.63 -4.38 -2.80
CA ILE A 17 -9.46 -3.96 -3.93
C ILE A 17 -8.73 -4.17 -5.26
N LYS A 18 -9.50 -4.30 -6.35
CA LYS A 18 -8.94 -4.42 -7.70
C LYS A 18 -8.29 -3.09 -8.14
N PRO A 19 -7.00 -3.07 -8.52
CA PRO A 19 -6.26 -1.84 -8.81
C PRO A 19 -6.83 -0.92 -9.89
N LEU A 20 -7.42 -1.52 -10.93
CA LEU A 20 -7.90 -0.79 -12.11
C LEU A 20 -9.39 -0.43 -12.05
N VAL A 21 -10.12 -0.89 -11.02
CA VAL A 21 -11.58 -0.70 -10.93
C VAL A 21 -11.95 0.63 -10.29
N TYR A 22 -11.16 1.08 -9.31
CA TYR A 22 -11.51 2.24 -8.50
C TYR A 22 -10.50 3.38 -8.73
N PRO A 23 -10.83 4.39 -9.55
CA PRO A 23 -9.90 5.48 -9.88
C PRO A 23 -9.60 6.38 -8.67
N THR A 24 -10.48 6.45 -7.68
CA THR A 24 -10.36 7.36 -6.53
C THR A 24 -9.80 6.69 -5.27
N LYS A 25 -9.59 5.36 -5.29
CA LYS A 25 -9.08 4.60 -4.15
C LYS A 25 -7.64 4.20 -4.38
N ASN A 26 -6.87 4.16 -3.29
CA ASN A 26 -5.57 3.53 -3.25
C ASN A 26 -5.77 2.01 -3.17
N SER A 27 -5.28 1.28 -4.16
CA SER A 27 -5.47 -0.16 -4.23
C SER A 27 -4.51 -0.99 -3.38
N ILE A 28 -3.41 -0.39 -2.95
CA ILE A 28 -2.47 -0.99 -2.00
C ILE A 28 -3.12 -1.10 -0.63
N LEU A 29 -3.65 0.02 -0.10
CA LEU A 29 -4.30 0.07 1.20
C LEU A 29 -5.48 1.06 1.22
N ASP A 30 -6.69 0.52 1.41
CA ASP A 30 -7.92 1.28 1.65
C ASP A 30 -8.47 0.90 3.02
N ILE A 31 -8.42 1.83 3.98
CA ILE A 31 -8.84 1.58 5.38
C ILE A 31 -10.31 1.22 5.49
N ALA A 32 -11.16 1.84 4.66
CA ALA A 32 -12.59 1.52 4.65
C ALA A 32 -12.85 0.10 4.16
N GLU A 33 -12.06 -0.39 3.20
CA GLU A 33 -12.10 -1.77 2.74
C GLU A 33 -11.56 -2.73 3.81
N LEU A 34 -10.39 -2.46 4.39
CA LEU A 34 -9.81 -3.27 5.47
C LEU A 34 -10.80 -3.42 6.64
N LYS A 35 -11.51 -2.35 6.98
CA LYS A 35 -12.54 -2.37 8.03
C LYS A 35 -13.66 -3.37 7.75
N LYS A 36 -14.05 -3.62 6.50
CA LYS A 36 -15.11 -4.61 6.19
C LYS A 36 -14.71 -6.05 6.53
N TYR A 37 -13.41 -6.32 6.62
CA TYR A 37 -12.88 -7.64 7.01
C TYR A 37 -12.63 -7.74 8.51
N LEU A 38 -12.47 -6.59 9.19
CA LEU A 38 -12.09 -6.47 10.59
C LEU A 38 -13.12 -5.67 11.41
N ASP A 39 -14.39 -5.64 11.00
CA ASP A 39 -15.45 -4.84 11.64
C ASP A 39 -15.95 -5.44 12.95
N GLU A 40 -15.76 -6.74 13.12
CA GLU A 40 -16.12 -7.48 14.32
C GLU A 40 -14.91 -8.25 14.84
N LYS A 41 -14.74 -8.26 16.18
CA LYS A 41 -13.69 -9.06 16.81
C LYS A 41 -13.98 -10.55 16.63
N LYS A 42 -13.38 -11.14 15.60
CA LYS A 42 -13.48 -12.58 15.29
C LYS A 42 -12.22 -13.27 15.80
N SER A 43 -12.39 -14.26 16.67
CA SER A 43 -11.29 -15.11 17.09
C SER A 43 -11.00 -16.13 15.98
N TYR A 44 -9.79 -16.07 15.43
CA TYR A 44 -9.27 -17.09 14.53
C TYR A 44 -8.53 -18.14 15.36
N PRO A 45 -8.68 -19.45 15.09
CA PRO A 45 -8.14 -20.51 15.96
C PRO A 45 -6.62 -20.64 15.92
N LEU A 46 -5.95 -20.05 14.93
CA LEU A 46 -4.49 -20.03 14.83
C LEU A 46 -3.94 -18.68 15.27
N HIS A 47 -2.70 -18.68 15.74
CA HIS A 47 -1.94 -17.46 15.96
C HIS A 47 -1.84 -16.64 14.67
N LEU A 48 -2.08 -15.33 14.78
CA LEU A 48 -2.00 -14.40 13.67
C LEU A 48 -0.79 -13.46 13.80
N ASP A 49 0.09 -13.54 12.81
CA ASP A 49 1.09 -12.52 12.50
C ASP A 49 0.48 -11.47 11.54
N ILE A 50 1.12 -10.32 11.38
CA ILE A 50 0.62 -9.21 10.55
C ILE A 50 1.59 -8.91 9.41
N SER A 51 1.06 -8.66 8.22
CA SER A 51 1.82 -8.09 7.11
C SER A 51 1.23 -6.75 6.65
N LEU A 52 2.06 -5.71 6.66
CA LEU A 52 1.71 -4.34 6.27
C LEU A 52 2.39 -3.99 4.93
N PRO A 53 1.75 -3.20 4.05
CA PRO A 53 2.38 -2.76 2.81
C PRO A 53 3.35 -1.60 3.06
N THR A 54 4.53 -1.66 2.48
CA THR A 54 5.49 -0.53 2.44
C THR A 54 6.00 -0.25 1.04
N PHE A 55 5.40 -0.87 0.03
CA PHE A 55 5.64 -0.54 -1.37
C PHE A 55 4.74 0.60 -1.85
N TYR A 56 5.12 1.13 -3.01
CA TYR A 56 4.35 2.04 -3.82
C TYR A 56 4.39 1.59 -5.28
N TRP A 57 3.49 2.14 -6.09
CA TRP A 57 3.58 2.05 -7.54
C TRP A 57 2.89 3.23 -8.21
N THR A 58 3.15 3.40 -9.50
CA THR A 58 2.41 4.32 -10.35
C THR A 58 1.84 3.58 -11.54
N GLN A 59 0.54 3.70 -11.76
CA GLN A 59 -0.13 3.15 -12.94
C GLN A 59 -0.04 4.18 -14.08
N LEU A 60 0.50 3.75 -15.23
CA LEU A 60 0.56 4.56 -16.45
C LEU A 60 -0.72 4.41 -17.26
N TYR A 61 -1.31 5.54 -17.65
CA TYR A 61 -2.46 5.60 -18.54
C TYR A 61 -2.17 6.49 -19.75
N GLN A 62 -2.30 5.93 -20.95
CA GLN A 62 -2.19 6.64 -22.22
C GLN A 62 -3.49 6.55 -22.98
N ASN A 63 -4.05 7.69 -23.43
CA ASN A 63 -5.38 7.76 -24.06
C ASN A 63 -6.46 7.02 -23.24
N ASN A 64 -6.44 7.18 -21.91
CA ASN A 64 -7.33 6.49 -20.95
C ASN A 64 -7.22 4.95 -20.91
N HIS A 65 -6.15 4.37 -21.48
CA HIS A 65 -5.87 2.93 -21.39
C HIS A 65 -4.70 2.70 -20.44
N PHE A 66 -4.86 1.71 -19.54
CA PHE A 66 -3.78 1.25 -18.69
C PHE A 66 -2.67 0.62 -19.53
N MET A 67 -1.44 1.08 -19.36
CA MET A 67 -0.27 0.60 -20.10
C MET A 67 0.65 -0.28 -19.27
N GLY A 68 0.70 -0.05 -17.95
CA GLY A 68 1.59 -0.79 -17.06
C GLY A 68 1.77 -0.12 -15.70
N LEU A 69 2.54 -0.80 -14.86
CA LEU A 69 3.01 -0.28 -13.57
C LEU A 69 4.43 0.25 -13.72
N MET A 70 4.73 1.32 -13.00
CA MET A 70 6.05 1.89 -12.85
C MET A 70 6.41 1.96 -11.37
N GLU A 71 7.66 1.69 -11.03
CA GLU A 71 8.19 1.82 -9.67
C GLU A 71 8.56 3.28 -9.39
N LEU A 72 7.56 4.16 -9.38
CA LEU A 72 7.74 5.58 -9.09
C LEU A 72 6.87 5.98 -7.92
N SER A 73 7.50 6.64 -6.95
CA SER A 73 6.83 7.28 -5.82
C SER A 73 6.15 8.58 -6.25
N ILE A 74 5.23 9.07 -5.43
CA ILE A 74 4.63 10.39 -5.63
C ILE A 74 5.69 11.50 -5.70
N ASN A 75 6.77 11.38 -4.93
CA ASN A 75 7.83 12.40 -4.91
C ASN A 75 8.61 12.45 -6.23
N GLU A 76 8.88 11.30 -6.84
CA GLU A 76 9.52 11.22 -8.16
C GLU A 76 8.60 11.77 -9.24
N VAL A 77 7.32 11.38 -9.22
CA VAL A 77 6.32 11.82 -10.22
C VAL A 77 6.12 13.34 -10.19
N LYS A 78 6.10 13.96 -9.01
CA LYS A 78 5.98 15.42 -8.85
C LYS A 78 7.10 16.22 -9.52
N SER A 79 8.23 15.61 -9.86
CA SER A 79 9.34 16.30 -10.53
C SER A 79 9.09 16.58 -12.02
N PHE A 80 8.12 15.89 -12.65
CA PHE A 80 7.82 16.02 -14.08
C PHE A 80 6.31 16.00 -14.42
N ALA A 81 5.44 15.77 -13.44
CA ALA A 81 3.99 15.72 -13.60
C ALA A 81 3.28 16.56 -12.54
N LYS A 82 2.12 17.10 -12.91
CA LYS A 82 1.30 17.96 -12.04
C LYS A 82 0.09 17.20 -11.51
N SER A 83 -0.22 17.37 -10.22
CA SER A 83 -1.41 16.78 -9.62
C SER A 83 -2.69 17.35 -10.26
N THR A 84 -3.58 16.44 -10.67
CA THR A 84 -4.93 16.72 -11.19
C THR A 84 -6.02 16.13 -10.29
N GLY A 85 -5.64 15.40 -9.25
CA GLY A 85 -6.52 14.86 -8.22
C GLY A 85 -5.72 14.20 -7.08
N PRO A 86 -6.40 13.59 -6.09
CA PRO A 86 -5.73 13.04 -4.91
C PRO A 86 -4.64 12.00 -5.22
N LEU A 87 -4.87 11.16 -6.23
CA LEU A 87 -3.93 10.11 -6.69
C LEU A 87 -3.44 10.35 -8.12
N TRP A 88 -3.98 11.36 -8.81
CA TRP A 88 -3.79 11.53 -10.25
C TRP A 88 -2.87 12.68 -10.57
N TYR A 89 -1.99 12.42 -11.53
CA TYR A 89 -1.02 13.36 -12.06
C TYR A 89 -1.05 13.34 -13.58
N THR A 90 -0.75 14.47 -14.20
CA THR A 90 -0.61 14.61 -15.65
C THR A 90 0.81 15.02 -15.98
N VAL A 91 1.45 14.27 -16.88
CA VAL A 91 2.80 14.55 -17.36
C VAL A 91 2.83 15.91 -18.06
N GLU A 92 3.72 16.81 -17.64
CA GLU A 92 3.75 18.19 -18.14
C GLU A 92 4.56 18.34 -19.44
N ARG A 93 5.55 17.48 -19.64
CA ARG A 93 6.44 17.47 -20.81
C ARG A 93 6.91 16.06 -21.10
N ASP A 94 7.25 15.80 -22.35
CA ASP A 94 7.83 14.52 -22.76
C ASP A 94 9.03 14.18 -21.86
N THR A 95 8.96 13.01 -21.24
CA THR A 95 9.89 12.58 -20.19
C THR A 95 10.30 11.14 -20.47
N SER A 96 11.61 10.88 -20.43
CA SER A 96 12.13 9.51 -20.47
C SER A 96 12.57 9.11 -19.07
N ILE A 97 12.14 7.93 -18.64
CA ILE A 97 12.49 7.32 -17.36
C ILE A 97 13.32 6.08 -17.66
N ASP A 98 14.54 6.07 -17.12
CA ASP A 98 15.53 4.99 -17.25
C ASP A 98 15.79 4.51 -18.69
N TYR A 99 15.58 5.40 -19.67
CA TYR A 99 15.70 5.11 -21.12
C TYR A 99 14.78 4.01 -21.66
N GLU A 100 13.89 3.43 -20.83
CA GLU A 100 12.98 2.35 -21.22
C GLU A 100 11.52 2.82 -21.30
N THR A 101 11.13 3.75 -20.43
CA THR A 101 9.77 4.29 -20.40
C THR A 101 9.73 5.69 -20.97
N TYR A 102 8.89 5.89 -21.98
CA TYR A 102 8.68 7.18 -22.64
C TYR A 102 7.28 7.70 -22.34
N LEU A 103 7.23 8.76 -21.54
CA LEU A 103 6.01 9.47 -21.18
C LEU A 103 5.85 10.68 -22.10
N LYS A 104 4.63 10.90 -22.59
CA LYS A 104 4.28 12.08 -23.39
C LYS A 104 3.57 13.11 -22.53
N ALA A 105 3.71 14.38 -22.88
CA ALA A 105 2.88 15.43 -22.29
C ALA A 105 1.39 15.07 -22.43
N GLY A 106 0.66 15.10 -21.31
CA GLY A 106 -0.76 14.72 -21.24
C GLY A 106 -1.02 13.28 -20.77
N ASP A 107 -0.02 12.41 -20.73
CA ASP A 107 -0.16 11.07 -20.15
C ASP A 107 -0.60 11.17 -18.68
N GLN A 108 -1.49 10.26 -18.27
CA GLN A 108 -2.08 10.25 -16.93
C GLN A 108 -1.38 9.20 -16.06
N LEU A 109 -1.09 9.58 -14.82
CA LEU A 109 -0.42 8.73 -13.84
C LEU A 109 -1.30 8.63 -12.60
N LYS A 110 -1.63 7.40 -12.18
CA LYS A 110 -2.25 7.16 -10.88
C LYS A 110 -1.19 6.65 -9.91
N CYS A 111 -0.75 7.52 -9.02
CA CYS A 111 0.30 7.22 -8.05
C CYS A 111 -0.33 6.72 -6.75
N GLU A 112 0.09 5.55 -6.29
CA GLU A 112 -0.39 4.94 -5.06
C GLU A 112 0.79 4.68 -4.14
N ASP A 113 0.92 5.57 -3.17
CA ASP A 113 1.84 5.49 -2.04
C ASP A 113 1.01 5.26 -0.77
N VAL A 114 1.59 4.64 0.26
CA VAL A 114 0.90 4.48 1.54
C VAL A 114 1.57 5.36 2.60
N PRO A 115 1.00 6.52 2.96
CA PRO A 115 1.62 7.37 3.98
C PRO A 115 1.66 6.67 5.35
N GLN A 116 2.64 7.02 6.20
CA GLN A 116 2.77 6.52 7.58
C GLN A 116 1.44 6.62 8.34
N LYS A 117 0.71 7.73 8.17
CA LYS A 117 -0.61 7.93 8.78
C LYS A 117 -1.60 6.81 8.43
N THR A 118 -1.65 6.39 7.18
CA THR A 118 -2.55 5.33 6.71
C THR A 118 -2.12 3.97 7.28
N ILE A 119 -0.82 3.69 7.38
CA ILE A 119 -0.32 2.50 8.08
C ILE A 119 -0.74 2.51 9.55
N ASN A 120 -0.59 3.64 10.25
CA ASN A 120 -0.99 3.78 11.65
C ASN A 120 -2.51 3.59 11.84
N GLU A 121 -3.34 4.07 10.91
CA GLU A 121 -4.79 3.80 10.91
C GLU A 121 -5.10 2.31 10.74
N ALA A 122 -4.38 1.60 9.86
CA ALA A 122 -4.51 0.15 9.72
C ALA A 122 -4.08 -0.59 10.99
N ILE A 123 -2.94 -0.22 11.59
CA ILE A 123 -2.45 -0.82 12.85
C ILE A 123 -3.51 -0.65 13.95
N ALA A 124 -4.07 0.55 14.12
CA ALA A 124 -5.10 0.82 15.11
C ALA A 124 -6.35 -0.05 14.87
N LEU A 125 -6.80 -0.17 13.63
CA LEU A 125 -7.93 -1.02 13.25
C LEU A 125 -7.66 -2.50 13.56
N ILE A 126 -6.46 -2.99 13.24
CA ILE A 126 -6.04 -4.38 13.49
C ILE A 126 -6.01 -4.65 15.00
N LYS A 127 -5.36 -3.80 15.79
CA LYS A 127 -5.26 -3.97 17.25
C LYS A 127 -6.61 -4.02 17.95
N ASN A 128 -7.57 -3.25 17.47
CA ASN A 128 -8.89 -3.18 18.08
C ASN A 128 -9.77 -4.40 17.76
N ASN A 129 -9.53 -5.07 16.63
CA ASN A 129 -10.46 -6.08 16.11
C ASN A 129 -9.85 -7.46 15.89
N VAL A 130 -8.53 -7.61 15.98
CA VAL A 130 -7.83 -8.89 15.86
C VAL A 130 -7.32 -9.32 17.25
N ASP A 131 -7.56 -10.58 17.60
CA ASP A 131 -7.04 -11.14 18.85
C ASP A 131 -5.56 -11.51 18.67
N LEU A 132 -4.69 -10.54 18.95
CA LEU A 132 -3.25 -10.69 18.82
C LEU A 132 -2.66 -11.36 20.06
N GLY A 133 -1.73 -12.31 19.83
CA GLY A 133 -0.97 -12.94 20.90
C GLY A 133 -0.03 -11.96 21.62
N LYS A 134 0.61 -12.41 22.71
CA LYS A 134 1.60 -11.61 23.44
C LYS A 134 2.80 -11.20 22.59
N ASN A 135 3.23 -12.11 21.73
CA ASN A 135 4.29 -11.90 20.77
C ASN A 135 3.66 -12.08 19.39
N ILE A 136 3.90 -11.13 18.49
CA ILE A 136 3.51 -11.23 17.09
C ILE A 136 4.72 -10.92 16.22
N THR A 137 4.72 -11.45 15.02
CA THR A 137 5.62 -11.04 13.95
C THR A 137 4.91 -9.99 13.10
N VAL A 138 5.58 -8.89 12.83
CA VAL A 138 5.13 -7.89 11.85
C VAL A 138 6.08 -7.92 10.67
N SER A 139 5.56 -8.12 9.47
CA SER A 139 6.32 -8.11 8.22
C SER A 139 5.94 -6.89 7.39
N LEU A 140 6.94 -6.14 6.92
CA LEU A 140 6.75 -5.07 5.96
C LEU A 140 6.93 -5.67 4.56
N PHE A 141 5.88 -5.62 3.75
CA PHE A 141 5.87 -6.18 2.42
C PHE A 141 6.24 -5.10 1.41
N ASP A 142 7.23 -5.40 0.59
CA ASP A 142 7.69 -4.55 -0.50
C ASP A 142 7.71 -5.34 -1.83
N LEU A 143 7.59 -4.62 -2.95
CA LEU A 143 7.79 -5.14 -4.29
C LEU A 143 9.26 -5.05 -4.74
N ASP A 144 10.05 -4.13 -4.18
CA ASP A 144 11.49 -4.00 -4.45
C ASP A 144 12.23 -3.50 -3.17
N ASN A 145 13.35 -2.80 -3.31
CA ASN A 145 14.18 -2.27 -2.23
C ASN A 145 13.76 -0.83 -1.86
N SER A 146 12.47 -0.53 -2.00
CA SER A 146 11.93 0.83 -1.99
C SER A 146 11.45 1.30 -0.60
N THR A 147 11.27 0.37 0.34
CA THR A 147 10.73 0.59 1.70
C THR A 147 11.53 1.65 2.43
N PHE A 148 12.86 1.58 2.35
CA PHE A 148 13.74 2.54 3.03
C PHE A 148 13.89 3.88 2.31
N LYS A 149 13.30 4.04 1.12
CA LYS A 149 13.22 5.33 0.42
C LYS A 149 12.00 6.15 0.83
N GLN A 150 10.90 5.46 1.15
CA GLN A 150 9.61 6.10 1.44
C GLN A 150 9.46 6.49 2.92
N TYR A 151 10.04 5.71 3.83
CA TYR A 151 9.91 5.93 5.27
C TYR A 151 11.28 6.15 5.90
N THR A 152 11.32 7.01 6.91
CA THR A 152 12.45 7.13 7.83
C THR A 152 12.55 5.91 8.74
N ASN A 153 13.73 5.68 9.31
CA ASN A 153 13.93 4.61 10.29
C ASN A 153 13.04 4.76 11.53
N GLU A 154 12.71 6.00 11.92
CA GLU A 154 11.80 6.29 13.03
C GLU A 154 10.38 5.84 12.70
N GLU A 155 9.87 6.20 11.52
CA GLU A 155 8.54 5.77 11.06
C GLU A 155 8.42 4.24 10.96
N ILE A 156 9.46 3.57 10.46
CA ILE A 156 9.53 2.11 10.40
C ILE A 156 9.50 1.52 11.82
N SER A 157 10.30 2.06 12.74
CA SER A 157 10.32 1.63 14.15
C SER A 157 8.95 1.80 14.81
N ASP A 158 8.24 2.88 14.50
CA ASP A 158 6.90 3.16 15.01
C ASP A 158 5.87 2.12 14.56
N PHE A 159 5.99 1.58 13.34
CA PHE A 159 5.09 0.53 12.88
C PHE A 159 5.15 -0.72 13.76
N TYR A 160 6.33 -1.06 14.28
CA TYR A 160 6.50 -2.18 15.20
C TYR A 160 6.07 -1.82 16.63
N SER A 161 6.50 -0.67 17.13
CA SER A 161 6.23 -0.24 18.51
C SER A 161 4.74 -0.03 18.75
N HIS A 162 3.99 0.42 17.74
CA HIS A 162 2.55 0.57 17.83
C HIS A 162 1.80 -0.74 18.09
N PHE A 163 2.34 -1.91 17.75
CA PHE A 163 1.73 -3.19 18.15
C PHE A 163 2.05 -3.60 19.58
N THR A 164 3.13 -3.08 20.15
CA THR A 164 3.47 -3.28 21.56
C THR A 164 2.58 -2.41 22.46
N LYS A 165 2.38 -2.84 23.71
CA LYS A 165 1.60 -2.10 24.70
C LYS A 165 2.40 -0.95 25.29
#